data_AF-A2GNW9-F1
#
_entry.id   AF-A2GNW9-F1
#
_cell.length_a   1.000
_cell.length_b   1.000
_cell.length_c   1.000
_cell.angle_alpha   90.00
_cell.angle_beta   90.00
_cell.angle_gamma   90.00
#
_symmetry.space_group_name_H-M   'P 1'
#
loop_
_entity.id
_entity.type
_entity.pdbx_description
1 polymer ?
#
loop_
_entity_poly.entity_id
_entity_poly.type
_entity_poly.pdbx_seq_one_letter_code
_entity_poly.pdbx_strand_id
1 'polypeptide(L)'
;MLTKVDDDNIEDTENAILNSIFATNSKLVAILVESIFVSAKYHPPKIYLYAQMVSFFIKNANNDNALNLLKPHFMRYITRSPDNDSRFTDKLPLFFFLASAFKYGAIPFSDISSHITRWLNEKTLSPNQLFILYFLFLPQIDSMEGDFNEQIRRIVSVKKSDGKIHPLLLPLYPMLNDLRENDYKLHKEIIQYGCLQNSLEYILKFDHEDALKQYISIKKATSQGFDPNMIISVFPLEPSLFLHSGPTILQYAAFHGSLKCFKLLMESGAQINKKGSVSKHHTIHYAIDGQNFEIFKIVRELDEYTDACLRVCTQFKNDAVFDYLYPIIEPSPEFPHEIKRVMKQCAKSSNFKVLEFCLQKGHDYDATYRNGHKLAHFAAEMGNTGILYF
;
A
#
# COMPACT_ATOMS: atom_id res chain seq x y z
N MET A 1 15.62 -7.36 1.17
CA MET A 1 14.96 -8.44 1.93
C MET A 1 13.46 -8.19 1.97
N LEU A 2 12.98 -7.19 2.74
CA LEU A 2 11.54 -6.92 2.88
C LEU A 2 10.75 -6.78 1.56
N THR A 3 11.28 -6.14 0.52
CA THR A 3 10.57 -5.99 -0.77
C THR A 3 10.31 -7.31 -1.49
N LYS A 4 11.21 -8.27 -1.30
CA LYS A 4 11.17 -9.59 -1.95
C LYS A 4 10.45 -10.64 -1.11
N VAL A 5 9.92 -10.28 0.06
CA VAL A 5 9.21 -11.25 0.90
C VAL A 5 7.95 -11.76 0.20
N ASP A 6 7.72 -13.06 0.27
CA ASP A 6 6.53 -13.77 -0.18
C ASP A 6 6.25 -14.95 0.76
N ASP A 7 5.17 -15.71 0.50
CA ASP A 7 4.81 -16.87 1.33
C ASP A 7 5.88 -17.97 1.34
N ASP A 8 6.70 -18.08 0.28
CA ASP A 8 7.70 -19.14 0.14
C ASP A 8 8.99 -18.84 0.91
N ASN A 9 9.34 -17.55 1.08
CA ASN A 9 10.63 -17.13 1.65
C ASN A 9 10.52 -16.31 2.96
N ILE A 10 9.31 -16.20 3.53
CA ILE A 10 9.10 -15.41 4.75
C ILE A 10 9.95 -15.90 5.92
N GLU A 11 10.04 -17.21 6.15
CA GLU A 11 10.80 -17.79 7.26
C GLU A 11 12.31 -17.50 7.13
N ASP A 12 12.87 -17.60 5.92
CA ASP A 12 14.27 -17.26 5.65
C ASP A 12 14.53 -15.77 5.91
N THR A 13 13.59 -14.91 5.49
CA THR A 13 13.68 -13.46 5.70
C THR A 13 13.60 -13.11 7.19
N GLU A 14 12.70 -13.75 7.93
CA GLU A 14 12.55 -13.62 9.39
C GLU A 14 13.85 -14.01 10.11
N ASN A 15 14.39 -15.19 9.80
CA ASN A 15 15.63 -15.68 10.40
C ASN A 15 16.84 -14.80 10.05
N ALA A 16 16.92 -14.30 8.81
CA ALA A 16 17.99 -13.38 8.41
C ALA A 16 17.94 -12.06 9.21
N ILE A 17 16.75 -11.50 9.43
CA ILE A 17 16.60 -10.25 10.20
C ILE A 17 16.86 -10.50 11.70
N LEU A 18 16.34 -11.60 12.26
CA LEU A 18 16.54 -11.97 13.66
C LEU A 18 18.02 -12.13 14.02
N ASN A 19 18.83 -12.66 13.09
CA ASN A 19 20.27 -12.83 13.27
C ASN A 19 21.10 -11.60 12.83
N SER A 20 20.46 -10.50 12.47
CA SER A 20 21.14 -9.29 11.99
C SER A 20 21.31 -8.23 13.09
N ILE A 21 22.10 -7.20 12.77
CA ILE A 21 22.26 -6.01 13.62
C ILE A 21 20.93 -5.28 13.88
N PHE A 22 19.90 -5.47 13.04
CA PHE A 22 18.60 -4.84 13.22
C PHE A 22 17.82 -5.43 14.40
N ALA A 23 18.12 -6.66 14.80
CA ALA A 23 17.51 -7.29 15.96
C ALA A 23 18.26 -6.97 17.26
N THR A 24 19.58 -6.80 17.21
CA THR A 24 20.41 -6.62 18.41
C THR A 24 20.68 -5.16 18.78
N ASN A 25 20.62 -4.23 17.82
CA ASN A 25 20.87 -2.81 18.07
C ASN A 25 19.56 -2.02 18.29
N SER A 26 19.39 -1.48 19.49
CA SER A 26 18.19 -0.71 19.89
C SER A 26 17.86 0.48 18.98
N LYS A 27 18.86 1.15 18.39
CA LYS A 27 18.62 2.26 17.45
C LYS A 27 18.13 1.77 16.10
N LEU A 28 18.58 0.59 15.67
CA LEU A 28 18.23 0.02 14.36
C LEU A 28 16.84 -0.62 14.36
N VAL A 29 16.31 -1.02 15.52
CA VAL A 29 14.93 -1.51 15.64
C VAL A 29 13.92 -0.47 15.17
N ALA A 30 14.15 0.81 15.46
CA ALA A 30 13.31 1.90 14.95
C ALA A 30 13.33 1.97 13.41
N ILE A 31 14.51 1.81 12.80
CA ILE A 31 14.68 1.81 11.34
C ILE A 31 14.04 0.57 10.71
N LEU A 32 14.07 -0.58 11.39
CA LEU A 32 13.37 -1.79 10.96
C LEU A 32 11.85 -1.55 10.90
N VAL A 33 11.27 -0.94 11.94
CA VAL A 33 9.85 -0.56 11.96
C VAL A 33 9.51 0.40 10.83
N GLU A 34 10.31 1.46 10.63
CA GLU A 34 10.13 2.40 9.51
C GLU A 34 10.19 1.68 8.16
N SER A 35 11.15 0.77 7.97
CA SER A 35 11.32 0.01 6.73
C SER A 35 10.15 -0.93 6.46
N ILE A 36 9.59 -1.56 7.49
CA ILE A 36 8.39 -2.39 7.40
C ILE A 36 7.20 -1.55 6.93
N PHE A 37 6.96 -0.40 7.56
CA PHE A 37 5.84 0.47 7.18
C PHE A 37 5.98 1.08 5.79
N VAL A 38 7.18 1.49 5.41
CA VAL A 38 7.46 1.96 4.05
C VAL A 38 7.17 0.84 3.05
N SER A 39 7.57 -0.39 3.35
CA SER A 39 7.30 -1.55 2.49
C SER A 39 5.80 -1.89 2.43
N ALA A 40 5.07 -1.79 3.54
CA ALA A 40 3.62 -1.94 3.59
C ALA A 40 2.89 -0.88 2.77
N LYS A 41 3.38 0.37 2.76
CA LYS A 41 2.81 1.49 1.99
C LYS A 41 2.97 1.28 0.48
N TYR A 42 4.13 0.84 0.03
CA TYR A 42 4.42 0.67 -1.39
C TYR A 42 4.06 -0.72 -1.93
N HIS A 43 3.85 -1.70 -1.06
CA HIS A 43 3.37 -3.04 -1.43
C HIS A 43 2.18 -3.47 -0.58
N PRO A 44 1.01 -2.80 -0.70
CA PRO A 44 -0.16 -3.15 0.09
C PRO A 44 -0.61 -4.63 0.02
N PRO A 45 -0.48 -5.34 -1.12
CA PRO A 45 -0.79 -6.78 -1.16
C PRO A 45 0.03 -7.64 -0.18
N LYS A 46 1.21 -7.17 0.25
CA LYS A 46 2.12 -7.87 1.18
C LYS A 46 1.95 -7.47 2.65
N ILE A 47 0.96 -6.63 2.99
CA ILE A 47 0.74 -6.16 4.37
C ILE A 47 0.64 -7.31 5.38
N TYR A 48 0.00 -8.41 5.00
CA TYR A 48 -0.18 -9.56 5.89
C TYR A 48 1.17 -10.26 6.21
N LEU A 49 2.08 -10.39 5.24
CA LEU A 49 3.43 -10.93 5.44
C LEU A 49 4.21 -10.07 6.44
N TYR A 50 4.17 -8.75 6.26
CA TYR A 50 4.86 -7.85 7.17
C TYR A 50 4.28 -7.92 8.60
N ALA A 51 2.97 -8.12 8.75
CA ALA A 51 2.35 -8.31 10.05
C ALA A 51 2.71 -9.66 10.70
N GLN A 52 2.84 -10.73 9.91
CA GLN A 52 3.35 -12.03 10.38
C GLN A 52 4.79 -11.88 10.90
N MET A 53 5.67 -11.24 10.15
CA MET A 53 7.04 -10.98 10.56
C MET A 53 7.11 -10.20 11.88
N VAL A 54 6.29 -9.16 12.06
CA VAL A 54 6.25 -8.42 13.32
C VAL A 54 5.78 -9.31 14.47
N SER A 55 4.80 -10.18 14.25
CA SER A 55 4.37 -11.18 15.25
C SER A 55 5.50 -12.12 15.61
N PHE A 56 6.23 -12.65 14.62
CA PHE A 56 7.39 -13.51 14.82
C PHE A 56 8.48 -12.81 15.65
N PHE A 57 8.85 -11.58 15.31
CA PHE A 57 9.89 -10.85 16.05
C PHE A 57 9.48 -10.52 17.47
N ILE A 58 8.22 -10.18 17.72
CA ILE A 58 7.71 -9.94 19.08
C ILE A 58 7.79 -11.24 19.92
N LYS A 59 7.44 -12.40 19.34
CA LYS A 59 7.53 -13.70 20.03
C LYS A 59 8.97 -14.13 20.33
N ASN A 60 9.92 -13.72 19.49
CA ASN A 60 11.35 -14.02 19.66
C ASN A 60 12.12 -12.92 20.41
N ALA A 61 11.44 -11.91 20.97
CA ALA A 61 12.08 -10.90 21.80
C ALA A 61 12.58 -11.53 23.12
N ASN A 62 13.86 -11.32 23.43
CA ASN A 62 14.50 -11.85 24.64
C ASN A 62 15.62 -10.90 25.11
N ASN A 63 16.34 -11.27 26.17
CA ASN A 63 17.38 -10.42 26.77
C ASN A 63 18.63 -10.25 25.89
N ASP A 64 18.82 -11.10 24.88
CA ASP A 64 19.98 -11.07 23.98
C ASP A 64 19.72 -10.21 22.73
N ASN A 65 18.50 -9.67 22.58
CA ASN A 65 18.13 -8.80 21.47
C ASN A 65 17.33 -7.57 21.94
N ALA A 66 17.11 -6.63 21.02
CA ALA A 66 16.40 -5.39 21.25
C ALA A 66 14.96 -5.41 20.70
N LEU A 67 14.44 -6.59 20.33
CA LEU A 67 13.13 -6.72 19.68
C LEU A 67 11.96 -6.39 20.62
N ASN A 68 12.19 -6.36 21.94
CA ASN A 68 11.23 -5.83 22.90
C ASN A 68 10.85 -4.35 22.63
N LEU A 69 11.70 -3.60 21.92
CA LEU A 69 11.43 -2.23 21.50
C LEU A 69 10.54 -2.12 20.25
N LEU A 70 10.29 -3.22 19.53
CA LEU A 70 9.46 -3.21 18.32
C LEU A 70 8.08 -2.64 18.59
N LYS A 71 7.37 -3.22 19.57
CA LYS A 71 5.99 -2.83 19.89
C LYS A 71 5.87 -1.33 20.27
N PRO A 72 6.69 -0.78 21.19
CA PRO A 72 6.72 0.66 21.44
C PRO A 72 6.97 1.52 20.20
N HIS A 73 7.93 1.15 19.35
CA HIS A 73 8.21 1.88 18.10
C HIS A 73 7.04 1.79 17.12
N PHE A 74 6.41 0.63 17.02
CA PHE A 74 5.25 0.38 16.19
C PHE A 74 4.07 1.28 16.58
N MET A 75 3.73 1.27 17.87
CA MET A 75 2.65 2.10 18.41
C MET A 75 2.98 3.58 18.28
N ARG A 76 4.23 3.99 18.51
CA ARG A 76 4.66 5.37 18.26
C ARG A 76 4.45 5.77 16.80
N TYR A 77 4.81 4.92 15.85
CA TYR A 77 4.65 5.23 14.42
C TYR A 77 3.18 5.35 14.02
N ILE A 78 2.33 4.43 14.51
CA ILE A 78 0.88 4.49 14.30
C ILE A 78 0.27 5.77 14.87
N THR A 79 0.79 6.21 16.03
CA THR A 79 0.28 7.37 16.79
C THR A 79 0.87 8.71 16.41
N ARG A 80 1.89 8.75 15.54
CA ARG A 80 2.36 10.01 14.96
C ARG A 80 1.16 10.69 14.28
N SER A 81 0.82 11.86 14.83
CA SER A 81 -0.35 12.70 14.57
C SER A 81 -0.85 12.63 13.13
N PRO A 82 -2.17 12.59 12.89
CA PRO A 82 -2.66 12.64 11.53
C PRO A 82 -2.53 14.06 10.97
N ASP A 83 -1.66 14.16 9.97
CA ASP A 83 -1.78 15.13 8.90
C ASP A 83 -3.22 15.17 8.36
N ASN A 84 -3.72 16.40 8.19
CA ASN A 84 -4.89 16.85 7.41
C ASN A 84 -5.85 15.75 6.90
N ASP A 85 -7.10 15.77 7.39
CA ASP A 85 -8.20 14.85 7.03
C ASP A 85 -8.43 14.71 5.50
N SER A 86 -8.02 15.71 4.72
CA SER A 86 -8.05 15.68 3.25
C SER A 86 -7.18 14.58 2.61
N ARG A 87 -6.23 13.99 3.35
CA ARG A 87 -5.34 12.91 2.87
C ARG A 87 -5.49 11.62 3.67
N PHE A 88 -6.68 11.33 4.19
CA PHE A 88 -6.92 10.13 5.01
C PHE A 88 -6.52 8.82 4.30
N THR A 89 -6.59 8.77 2.97
CA THR A 89 -6.21 7.60 2.17
C THR A 89 -4.73 7.25 2.29
N ASP A 90 -3.85 8.21 2.58
CA ASP A 90 -2.41 7.99 2.78
C ASP A 90 -2.12 7.06 3.98
N LYS A 91 -3.08 6.93 4.89
CA LYS A 91 -3.00 6.11 6.10
C LYS A 91 -3.66 4.74 5.94
N LEU A 92 -4.35 4.45 4.83
CA LEU A 92 -5.00 3.15 4.62
C LEU A 92 -4.03 1.97 4.77
N PRO A 93 -2.82 1.96 4.15
CA PRO A 93 -1.87 0.88 4.36
C PRO A 93 -1.51 0.65 5.84
N LEU A 94 -1.42 1.73 6.62
CA LEU A 94 -1.11 1.67 8.05
C LEU A 94 -2.25 1.07 8.87
N PHE A 95 -3.51 1.43 8.57
CA PHE A 95 -4.67 0.88 9.26
C PHE A 95 -4.92 -0.59 8.90
N PHE A 96 -4.73 -0.98 7.64
CA PHE A 96 -4.75 -2.39 7.24
C PHE A 96 -3.60 -3.19 7.84
N PHE A 97 -2.42 -2.57 7.98
CA PHE A 97 -1.35 -3.17 8.76
C PHE A 97 -1.80 -3.42 10.20
N LEU A 98 -2.41 -2.44 10.87
CA LEU A 98 -2.87 -2.60 12.25
C LEU A 98 -3.91 -3.73 12.39
N ALA A 99 -4.86 -3.83 11.46
CA ALA A 99 -5.82 -4.93 11.41
C ALA A 99 -5.12 -6.30 11.21
N SER A 100 -4.11 -6.35 10.35
CA SER A 100 -3.32 -7.57 10.13
C SER A 100 -2.47 -7.93 11.35
N ALA A 101 -1.85 -6.95 11.99
CA ALA A 101 -1.07 -7.14 13.22
C ALA A 101 -1.92 -7.69 14.36
N PHE A 102 -3.17 -7.24 14.47
CA PHE A 102 -4.15 -7.84 15.36
C PHE A 102 -4.47 -9.29 14.99
N LYS A 103 -4.78 -9.56 13.72
CA LYS A 103 -5.08 -10.91 13.21
C LYS A 103 -3.96 -11.92 13.52
N TYR A 104 -2.70 -11.52 13.39
CA TYR A 104 -1.54 -12.37 13.66
C TYR A 104 -1.05 -12.33 15.11
N GLY A 105 -1.76 -11.65 16.02
CA GLY A 105 -1.45 -11.60 17.44
C GLY A 105 -0.21 -10.77 17.80
N ALA A 106 0.27 -9.92 16.89
CA ALA A 106 1.36 -8.99 17.16
C ALA A 106 0.93 -7.87 18.12
N ILE A 107 -0.32 -7.40 17.97
CA ILE A 107 -0.89 -6.30 18.78
C ILE A 107 -2.29 -6.72 19.26
N PRO A 108 -2.53 -6.89 20.56
CA PRO A 108 -3.84 -7.22 21.07
C PRO A 108 -4.82 -6.04 20.91
N PHE A 109 -6.11 -6.34 20.79
CA PHE A 109 -7.12 -5.30 20.62
C PHE A 109 -7.22 -4.34 21.82
N SER A 110 -6.86 -4.78 23.03
CA SER A 110 -6.78 -3.93 24.22
C SER A 110 -5.86 -2.72 24.02
N ASP A 111 -4.77 -2.91 23.28
CA ASP A 111 -3.83 -1.83 23.00
C ASP A 111 -4.41 -0.89 21.96
N ILE A 112 -5.05 -1.45 20.94
CA ILE A 112 -5.70 -0.69 19.86
C ILE A 112 -6.83 0.18 20.43
N SER A 113 -7.71 -0.39 21.25
CA SER A 113 -8.82 0.35 21.87
C SER A 113 -8.32 1.44 22.80
N SER A 114 -7.30 1.17 23.64
CA SER A 114 -6.67 2.18 24.50
C SER A 114 -6.14 3.38 23.72
N HIS A 115 -5.59 3.13 22.53
CA HIS A 115 -5.10 4.18 21.64
C HIS A 115 -6.24 4.96 20.99
N ILE A 116 -7.30 4.29 20.55
CA ILE A 116 -8.52 4.94 20.04
C ILE A 116 -9.11 5.86 21.12
N THR A 117 -9.28 5.37 22.36
CA THR A 117 -9.77 6.17 23.49
C THR A 117 -8.90 7.40 23.73
N ARG A 118 -7.58 7.24 23.75
CA ARG A 118 -6.65 8.36 23.92
C ARG A 118 -6.82 9.41 22.81
N TRP A 119 -6.88 8.99 21.55
CA TRP A 119 -7.04 9.91 20.42
C TRP A 119 -8.41 10.62 20.41
N LEU A 120 -9.47 9.95 20.87
CA LEU A 120 -10.79 10.56 21.06
C LEU A 120 -10.73 11.66 22.13
N ASN A 121 -10.09 11.40 23.26
CA ASN A 121 -9.93 12.36 24.36
C ASN A 121 -9.07 13.56 23.95
N GLU A 122 -7.97 13.32 23.22
CA GLU A 122 -7.07 14.36 22.71
C GLU A 122 -7.62 15.08 21.46
N LYS A 123 -8.73 14.60 20.88
CA LYS A 123 -9.34 15.10 19.64
C LYS A 123 -8.36 15.10 18.46
N THR A 124 -7.48 14.10 18.40
CA THR A 124 -6.45 13.99 17.37
C THR A 124 -6.86 13.12 16.19
N LEU A 125 -7.85 12.22 16.35
CA LEU A 125 -8.38 11.42 15.24
C LEU A 125 -9.32 12.24 14.36
N SER A 126 -9.11 12.19 13.05
CA SER A 126 -10.08 12.75 12.12
C SER A 126 -11.35 11.89 12.03
N PRO A 127 -12.50 12.46 11.63
CA PRO A 127 -13.73 11.68 11.42
C PRO A 127 -13.56 10.50 10.47
N ASN A 128 -12.83 10.67 9.37
CA ASN A 128 -12.60 9.62 8.38
C ASN A 128 -11.73 8.49 8.96
N GLN A 129 -10.69 8.84 9.71
CA GLN A 129 -9.81 7.85 10.34
C GLN A 129 -10.52 7.05 11.42
N LEU A 130 -11.33 7.72 12.25
CA LEU A 130 -12.16 7.03 13.24
C LEU A 130 -13.13 6.07 12.57
N PHE A 131 -13.78 6.48 11.48
CA PHE A 131 -14.68 5.61 10.74
C PHE A 131 -13.96 4.39 10.14
N ILE A 132 -12.76 4.58 9.58
CA ILE A 132 -11.96 3.47 9.03
C ILE A 132 -11.57 2.48 10.14
N LEU A 133 -11.08 2.96 11.28
CA LEU A 133 -10.77 2.09 12.41
C LEU A 133 -12.01 1.36 12.92
N TYR A 134 -13.15 2.05 13.01
CA TYR A 134 -14.42 1.45 13.37
C TYR A 134 -14.84 0.35 12.38
N PHE A 135 -14.69 0.59 11.08
CA PHE A 135 -14.96 -0.39 10.03
C PHE A 135 -14.04 -1.61 10.15
N LEU A 136 -12.72 -1.39 10.30
CA LEU A 136 -11.74 -2.48 10.34
C LEU A 136 -11.89 -3.38 11.58
N PHE A 137 -12.26 -2.80 12.72
CA PHE A 137 -12.42 -3.51 14.00
C PHE A 137 -13.88 -3.68 14.41
N LEU A 138 -14.81 -3.67 13.45
CA LEU A 138 -16.25 -3.72 13.71
C LEU A 138 -16.66 -4.85 14.67
N PRO A 139 -16.23 -6.12 14.50
CA PRO A 139 -16.61 -7.19 15.42
C PRO A 139 -16.06 -6.98 16.83
N GLN A 140 -14.82 -6.48 16.94
CA GLN A 140 -14.16 -6.28 18.23
C GLN A 140 -14.80 -5.12 19.00
N ILE A 141 -15.14 -4.02 18.32
CA ILE A 141 -15.81 -2.88 18.94
C ILE A 141 -17.24 -3.26 19.35
N ASP A 142 -17.95 -4.00 18.51
CA ASP A 142 -19.32 -4.44 18.82
C ASP A 142 -19.37 -5.38 20.03
N SER A 143 -18.33 -6.18 20.24
CA SER A 143 -18.20 -7.06 21.41
C SER A 143 -17.82 -6.33 22.71
N MET A 144 -17.42 -5.06 22.65
CA MET A 144 -17.10 -4.29 23.85
C MET A 144 -18.38 -3.79 24.52
N GLU A 145 -18.50 -4.09 25.81
CA GLU A 145 -19.55 -3.53 26.67
C GLU A 145 -19.20 -2.08 27.09
N GLY A 146 -20.24 -1.25 27.28
CA GLY A 146 -20.13 0.07 27.91
C GLY A 146 -19.90 1.27 26.98
N ASP A 147 -19.50 2.38 27.60
CA ASP A 147 -19.47 3.75 27.02
C ASP A 147 -18.63 3.86 25.74
N PHE A 148 -17.59 3.03 25.56
CA PHE A 148 -16.70 3.11 24.40
C PHE A 148 -17.41 2.84 23.07
N ASN A 149 -18.18 1.75 22.97
CA ASN A 149 -18.88 1.39 21.74
C ASN A 149 -19.98 2.41 21.41
N GLU A 150 -20.77 2.80 22.41
CA GLU A 150 -21.81 3.82 22.25
C GLU A 150 -21.23 5.17 21.81
N GLN A 151 -20.12 5.57 22.42
CA GLN A 151 -19.41 6.80 22.07
C GLN A 151 -18.92 6.78 20.62
N ILE A 152 -18.25 5.71 20.17
CA ILE A 152 -17.77 5.60 18.79
C ILE A 152 -18.93 5.64 17.79
N ARG A 153 -19.99 4.84 18.02
CA ARG A 153 -21.17 4.81 17.15
C ARG A 153 -21.83 6.19 17.06
N ARG A 154 -21.98 6.88 18.20
CA ARG A 154 -22.52 8.24 18.25
C ARG A 154 -21.66 9.22 17.46
N ILE A 155 -20.35 9.20 17.65
CA ILE A 155 -19.44 10.11 16.92
C ILE A 155 -19.51 9.84 15.42
N VAL A 156 -19.40 8.58 15.00
CA VAL A 156 -19.47 8.16 13.60
C VAL A 156 -20.78 8.60 12.95
N SER A 157 -21.91 8.49 13.66
CA SER A 157 -23.23 8.94 13.20
C SER A 157 -23.31 10.46 13.09
N VAL A 158 -22.88 11.19 14.13
CA VAL A 158 -22.92 12.66 14.14
C VAL A 158 -22.04 13.25 13.05
N LYS A 159 -20.82 12.73 12.87
CA LYS A 159 -19.90 13.25 11.84
C LYS A 159 -20.40 13.01 10.42
N LYS A 160 -21.14 11.92 10.19
CA LYS A 160 -21.85 11.71 8.93
C LYS A 160 -22.90 12.79 8.71
N SER A 161 -23.76 13.05 9.70
CA SER A 161 -24.81 14.07 9.61
C SER A 161 -24.27 15.49 9.47
N ASP A 162 -23.12 15.78 10.08
CA ASP A 162 -22.40 17.06 9.96
C ASP A 162 -21.75 17.25 8.57
N GLY A 163 -21.80 16.26 7.67
CA GLY A 163 -21.12 16.30 6.37
C GLY A 163 -19.59 16.27 6.46
N LYS A 164 -19.04 15.76 7.58
CA LYS A 164 -17.58 15.71 7.84
C LYS A 164 -16.92 14.41 7.34
N ILE A 165 -17.69 13.53 6.73
CA ILE A 165 -17.21 12.27 6.16
C ILE A 165 -16.95 12.46 4.67
N HIS A 166 -15.77 12.04 4.24
CA HIS A 166 -15.38 12.14 2.84
C HIS A 166 -16.32 11.31 1.94
N PRO A 167 -16.72 11.80 0.76
CA PRO A 167 -17.66 11.12 -0.13
C PRO A 167 -17.29 9.67 -0.47
N LEU A 168 -15.99 9.38 -0.60
CA LEU A 168 -15.48 8.02 -0.85
C LEU A 168 -15.94 7.00 0.21
N LEU A 169 -16.11 7.42 1.48
CA LEU A 169 -16.46 6.53 2.59
C LEU A 169 -17.98 6.39 2.80
N LEU A 170 -18.79 7.29 2.22
CA LEU A 170 -20.25 7.27 2.39
C LEU A 170 -20.91 5.96 1.93
N PRO A 171 -20.48 5.32 0.82
CA PRO A 171 -21.03 4.02 0.41
C PRO A 171 -20.84 2.90 1.44
N LEU A 172 -19.88 3.01 2.36
CA LEU A 172 -19.62 1.99 3.37
C LEU A 172 -20.62 2.06 4.54
N TYR A 173 -21.31 3.18 4.75
CA TYR A 173 -22.23 3.33 5.88
C TYR A 173 -23.45 2.41 5.80
N PRO A 174 -24.17 2.31 4.66
CA PRO A 174 -25.27 1.35 4.53
C PRO A 174 -24.83 -0.10 4.73
N MET A 175 -23.60 -0.44 4.31
CA MET A 175 -23.06 -1.79 4.42
C MET A 175 -22.82 -2.25 5.87
N LEU A 176 -22.71 -1.33 6.84
CA LEU A 176 -22.38 -1.68 8.23
C LEU A 176 -23.35 -2.69 8.86
N ASN A 177 -24.61 -2.74 8.43
CA ASN A 177 -25.57 -3.71 8.94
C ASN A 177 -25.31 -5.09 8.34
N ASP A 178 -25.16 -5.17 7.02
CA ASP A 178 -24.84 -6.41 6.29
C ASP A 178 -23.52 -7.04 6.79
N LEU A 179 -22.56 -6.20 7.17
CA LEU A 179 -21.28 -6.65 7.74
C LEU A 179 -21.41 -7.36 9.09
N ARG A 180 -22.50 -7.19 9.83
CA ARG A 180 -22.76 -7.86 11.11
C ARG A 180 -23.43 -9.22 10.95
N GLU A 181 -24.00 -9.48 9.79
CA GLU A 181 -24.73 -10.71 9.54
C GLU A 181 -23.78 -11.92 9.48
N ASN A 182 -24.34 -13.11 9.78
CA ASN A 182 -23.66 -14.39 9.66
C ASN A 182 -22.27 -14.41 10.35
N ASP A 183 -22.21 -13.93 11.59
CA ASP A 183 -20.95 -13.81 12.35
C ASP A 183 -19.86 -13.05 11.57
N TYR A 184 -20.22 -11.87 11.07
CA TYR A 184 -19.33 -10.96 10.38
C TYR A 184 -18.62 -11.58 9.17
N LYS A 185 -19.25 -12.56 8.48
CA LYS A 185 -18.64 -13.28 7.36
C LYS A 185 -18.15 -12.33 6.26
N LEU A 186 -19.01 -11.39 5.84
CA LEU A 186 -18.69 -10.41 4.80
C LEU A 186 -17.56 -9.45 5.23
N HIS A 187 -17.55 -9.05 6.50
CA HIS A 187 -16.47 -8.24 7.06
C HIS A 187 -15.14 -8.99 7.01
N LYS A 188 -15.09 -10.23 7.50
CA LYS A 188 -13.90 -11.09 7.47
C LYS A 188 -13.36 -11.24 6.05
N GLU A 189 -14.25 -11.40 5.06
CA GLU A 189 -13.91 -11.46 3.64
C GLU A 189 -13.25 -10.17 3.15
N ILE A 190 -13.86 -9.00 3.38
CA ILE A 190 -13.32 -7.70 2.96
C ILE A 190 -11.95 -7.44 3.62
N ILE A 191 -11.80 -7.75 4.90
CA ILE A 191 -10.52 -7.59 5.60
C ILE A 191 -9.44 -8.52 5.02
N GLN A 192 -9.82 -9.73 4.61
CA GLN A 192 -8.88 -10.70 4.06
C GLN A 192 -8.43 -10.34 2.64
N TYR A 193 -9.35 -9.97 1.75
CA TYR A 193 -9.06 -9.80 0.32
C TYR A 193 -8.95 -8.34 -0.12
N GLY A 194 -9.44 -7.40 0.70
CA GLY A 194 -9.49 -5.97 0.38
C GLY A 194 -10.63 -5.57 -0.57
N CYS A 195 -11.43 -6.54 -1.02
CA CYS A 195 -12.58 -6.37 -1.91
C CYS A 195 -13.57 -7.54 -1.71
N LEU A 196 -14.73 -7.47 -2.36
CA LEU A 196 -15.73 -8.54 -2.36
C LEU A 196 -15.31 -9.67 -3.31
N GLN A 197 -15.41 -10.93 -2.89
CA GLN A 197 -14.99 -12.11 -3.67
C GLN A 197 -15.74 -12.27 -5.00
N ASN A 198 -17.00 -11.86 -5.04
CA ASN A 198 -17.84 -11.95 -6.24
C ASN A 198 -17.68 -10.75 -7.19
N SER A 199 -16.71 -9.86 -6.92
CA SER A 199 -16.47 -8.66 -7.73
C SER A 199 -15.49 -8.90 -8.87
N LEU A 200 -15.55 -8.03 -9.89
CA LEU A 200 -14.52 -7.98 -10.93
C LEU A 200 -13.13 -7.63 -10.34
N GLU A 201 -13.09 -6.82 -9.27
CA GLU A 201 -11.84 -6.50 -8.56
C GLU A 201 -11.15 -7.78 -8.09
N TYR A 202 -11.88 -8.67 -7.42
CA TYR A 202 -11.34 -9.93 -6.92
C TYR A 202 -10.83 -10.83 -8.06
N ILE A 203 -11.63 -10.97 -9.12
CA ILE A 203 -11.26 -11.76 -10.30
C ILE A 203 -9.93 -11.28 -10.90
N LEU A 204 -9.80 -9.97 -11.09
CA LEU A 204 -8.60 -9.38 -11.66
C LEU A 204 -7.43 -9.42 -10.68
N LYS A 205 -7.65 -9.11 -9.41
CA LYS A 205 -6.62 -9.07 -8.36
C LYS A 205 -5.93 -10.41 -8.15
N PHE A 206 -6.67 -11.51 -8.24
CA PHE A 206 -6.16 -12.88 -8.01
C PHE A 206 -5.98 -13.69 -9.29
N ASP A 207 -5.95 -13.03 -10.45
CA ASP A 207 -5.69 -13.61 -11.78
C ASP A 207 -6.60 -14.81 -12.13
N HIS A 208 -7.88 -14.73 -11.79
CA HIS A 208 -8.88 -15.77 -12.03
C HIS A 208 -9.42 -15.74 -13.47
N GLU A 209 -8.61 -16.21 -14.42
CA GLU A 209 -8.91 -16.21 -15.87
C GLU A 209 -10.30 -16.80 -16.21
N ASP A 210 -10.66 -17.96 -15.66
CA ASP A 210 -11.93 -18.60 -15.98
C ASP A 210 -13.15 -17.82 -15.46
N ALA A 211 -13.02 -17.21 -14.27
CA ALA A 211 -14.04 -16.32 -13.73
C ALA A 211 -14.17 -15.04 -14.59
N LEU A 212 -13.06 -14.54 -15.14
CA LEU A 212 -13.08 -13.41 -16.07
C LEU A 212 -13.77 -13.78 -17.39
N LYS A 213 -13.53 -14.97 -17.95
CA LYS A 213 -14.23 -15.47 -19.13
C LYS A 213 -15.75 -15.52 -18.89
N GLN A 214 -16.16 -16.06 -17.74
CA GLN A 214 -17.57 -16.10 -17.34
C GLN A 214 -18.16 -14.68 -17.20
N TYR A 215 -17.44 -13.78 -16.52
CA TYR A 215 -17.85 -12.38 -16.37
C TYR A 215 -18.07 -11.71 -17.74
N ILE A 216 -17.11 -11.85 -18.67
CA ILE A 216 -17.18 -11.29 -20.03
C ILE A 216 -18.36 -11.89 -20.79
N SER A 217 -18.56 -13.21 -20.72
CA SER A 217 -19.69 -13.89 -21.38
C SER A 217 -21.04 -13.37 -20.89
N ILE A 218 -21.22 -13.27 -19.56
CA ILE A 218 -22.44 -12.74 -18.95
C ILE A 218 -22.68 -11.29 -19.39
N LYS A 219 -21.64 -10.44 -19.37
CA LYS A 219 -21.75 -9.04 -19.79
C LYS A 219 -22.09 -8.88 -21.26
N LYS A 220 -21.51 -9.71 -22.14
CA LYS A 220 -21.86 -9.73 -23.58
C LYS A 220 -23.32 -10.10 -23.84
N ALA A 221 -23.94 -10.91 -22.96
CA ALA A 221 -25.36 -11.25 -23.05
C ALA A 221 -26.30 -10.13 -22.55
N THR A 222 -25.78 -9.11 -21.86
CA THR A 222 -26.59 -7.95 -21.44
C THR A 222 -26.68 -6.90 -22.56
N SER A 223 -27.71 -6.06 -22.53
CA SER A 223 -27.88 -4.96 -23.47
C SER A 223 -26.75 -3.92 -23.45
N GLN A 224 -26.01 -3.83 -22.34
CA GLN A 224 -24.87 -2.94 -22.18
C GLN A 224 -23.58 -3.50 -22.82
N GLY A 225 -23.50 -4.81 -23.05
CA GLY A 225 -22.29 -5.48 -23.52
C GLY A 225 -21.15 -5.50 -22.50
N PHE A 226 -19.99 -6.01 -22.94
CA PHE A 226 -18.73 -5.92 -22.20
C PHE A 226 -17.87 -4.82 -22.81
N ASP A 227 -17.52 -3.80 -22.02
CA ASP A 227 -16.54 -2.78 -22.41
C ASP A 227 -15.15 -3.15 -21.87
N PRO A 228 -14.19 -3.58 -22.72
CA PRO A 228 -12.85 -3.92 -22.29
C PRO A 228 -12.03 -2.71 -21.82
N ASN A 229 -12.50 -1.49 -22.05
CA ASN A 229 -11.85 -0.24 -21.68
C ASN A 229 -12.50 0.45 -20.48
N MET A 230 -13.40 -0.24 -19.78
CA MET A 230 -14.11 0.32 -18.62
C MET A 230 -13.14 0.67 -17.47
N ILE A 231 -13.51 1.69 -16.72
CA ILE A 231 -12.87 2.06 -15.46
C ILE A 231 -13.36 1.12 -14.36
N ILE A 232 -12.43 0.54 -13.60
CA ILE A 232 -12.79 -0.30 -12.47
C ILE A 232 -13.21 0.57 -11.28
N SER A 233 -14.30 0.20 -10.62
CA SER A 233 -14.67 0.79 -9.34
C SER A 233 -13.89 0.05 -8.26
N VAL A 234 -12.89 0.70 -7.68
CA VAL A 234 -12.10 0.10 -6.59
C VAL A 234 -12.82 0.22 -5.25
N PHE A 235 -12.63 -0.76 -4.37
CA PHE A 235 -13.18 -0.72 -3.03
C PHE A 235 -12.74 0.56 -2.30
N PRO A 236 -13.63 1.28 -1.58
CA PRO A 236 -13.30 2.57 -0.98
C PRO A 236 -12.10 2.59 -0.02
N LEU A 237 -11.78 1.43 0.57
CA LEU A 237 -10.65 1.27 1.48
C LEU A 237 -9.42 0.63 0.81
N GLU A 238 -9.36 0.57 -0.52
CA GLU A 238 -8.18 0.08 -1.24
C GLU A 238 -6.91 0.79 -0.73
N PRO A 239 -5.96 0.06 -0.11
CA PRO A 239 -4.79 0.69 0.51
C PRO A 239 -3.79 1.27 -0.50
N SER A 240 -3.81 0.82 -1.76
CA SER A 240 -2.98 1.41 -2.81
C SER A 240 -3.57 2.75 -3.28
N LEU A 241 -2.94 3.84 -2.87
CA LEU A 241 -3.23 5.19 -3.39
C LEU A 241 -3.19 5.27 -4.92
N PHE A 242 -2.35 4.45 -5.55
CA PHE A 242 -2.19 4.43 -7.00
C PHE A 242 -3.48 4.02 -7.72
N LEU A 243 -4.29 3.17 -7.09
CA LEU A 243 -5.55 2.65 -7.63
C LEU A 243 -6.75 3.59 -7.45
N HIS A 244 -6.66 4.59 -6.56
CA HIS A 244 -7.70 5.63 -6.41
C HIS A 244 -7.75 6.63 -7.57
N SER A 245 -6.87 6.48 -8.57
CA SER A 245 -6.85 7.31 -9.78
C SER A 245 -7.86 6.87 -10.86
N GLY A 246 -8.66 5.84 -10.57
CA GLY A 246 -9.66 5.27 -11.46
C GLY A 246 -9.03 4.57 -12.67
N PRO A 247 -8.26 3.48 -12.48
CA PRO A 247 -7.61 2.76 -13.58
C PRO A 247 -8.63 2.04 -14.47
N THR A 248 -8.23 1.75 -15.71
CA THR A 248 -8.95 0.78 -16.54
C THR A 248 -8.82 -0.62 -15.95
N ILE A 249 -9.69 -1.56 -16.34
CA ILE A 249 -9.56 -2.97 -15.93
C ILE A 249 -8.24 -3.60 -16.39
N LEU A 250 -7.68 -3.16 -17.53
CA LEU A 250 -6.35 -3.59 -18.01
C LEU A 250 -5.24 -3.05 -17.10
N GLN A 251 -5.31 -1.77 -16.71
CA GLN A 251 -4.36 -1.16 -15.78
C GLN A 251 -4.43 -1.79 -14.39
N TYR A 252 -5.63 -2.14 -13.92
CA TYR A 252 -5.82 -2.84 -12.66
C TYR A 252 -5.21 -4.25 -12.69
N ALA A 253 -5.41 -5.00 -13.79
CA ALA A 253 -4.74 -6.28 -13.99
C ALA A 253 -3.21 -6.15 -14.04
N ALA A 254 -2.69 -5.11 -14.71
CA ALA A 254 -1.26 -4.84 -14.75
C ALA A 254 -0.68 -4.52 -13.35
N PHE A 255 -1.40 -3.74 -12.55
CA PHE A 255 -1.03 -3.39 -11.19
C PHE A 255 -0.97 -4.60 -10.25
N HIS A 256 -1.84 -5.61 -10.43
CA HIS A 256 -1.79 -6.82 -9.60
C HIS A 256 -0.90 -7.91 -10.20
N GLY A 257 -0.24 -7.66 -11.33
CA GLY A 257 0.61 -8.65 -11.98
C GLY A 257 -0.17 -9.82 -12.60
N SER A 258 -1.47 -9.64 -12.83
CA SER A 258 -2.43 -10.67 -13.25
C SER A 258 -2.31 -10.96 -14.73
N LEU A 259 -1.29 -11.74 -15.09
CA LEU A 259 -0.85 -11.95 -16.46
C LEU A 259 -1.93 -12.61 -17.33
N LYS A 260 -2.66 -13.59 -16.80
CA LYS A 260 -3.69 -14.31 -17.58
C LYS A 260 -4.87 -13.39 -17.88
N CYS A 261 -5.37 -12.70 -16.86
CA CYS A 261 -6.41 -11.70 -17.00
C CYS A 261 -5.95 -10.55 -17.92
N PHE A 262 -4.72 -10.07 -17.79
CA PHE A 262 -4.16 -9.01 -18.65
C PHE A 262 -4.19 -9.41 -20.14
N LYS A 263 -3.71 -10.62 -20.46
CA LYS A 263 -3.74 -11.14 -21.85
C LYS A 263 -5.17 -11.30 -22.36
N LEU A 264 -6.07 -11.87 -21.57
CA LEU A 264 -7.48 -12.04 -21.95
C LEU A 264 -8.20 -10.71 -22.19
N LEU A 265 -7.89 -9.68 -21.41
CA LEU A 265 -8.42 -8.33 -21.63
C LEU A 265 -7.91 -7.71 -22.93
N MET A 266 -6.62 -7.89 -23.24
CA MET A 266 -6.03 -7.47 -24.52
C MET A 266 -6.73 -8.15 -25.71
N GLU A 267 -6.91 -9.47 -25.65
CA GLU A 267 -7.66 -10.25 -26.66
C GLU A 267 -9.11 -9.79 -26.80
N SER A 268 -9.68 -9.30 -25.71
CA SER A 268 -11.05 -8.75 -25.68
C SER A 268 -11.15 -7.30 -26.17
N GLY A 269 -10.04 -6.68 -26.61
CA GLY A 269 -10.01 -5.33 -27.20
C GLY A 269 -9.68 -4.21 -26.22
N ALA A 270 -9.06 -4.51 -25.08
CA ALA A 270 -8.57 -3.49 -24.16
C ALA A 270 -7.40 -2.71 -24.80
N GLN A 271 -7.44 -1.39 -24.67
CA GLN A 271 -6.45 -0.49 -25.26
C GLN A 271 -5.37 -0.14 -24.24
N ILE A 272 -4.10 -0.41 -24.58
CA ILE A 272 -2.94 -0.13 -23.72
C ILE A 272 -2.81 1.37 -23.39
N ASN A 273 -3.11 2.24 -24.34
CA ASN A 273 -2.97 3.69 -24.18
C ASN A 273 -4.20 4.35 -23.54
N LYS A 274 -5.25 3.60 -23.22
CA LYS A 274 -6.45 4.14 -22.56
C LYS A 274 -6.09 4.71 -21.19
N LYS A 275 -6.45 5.97 -20.97
CA LYS A 275 -6.26 6.63 -19.67
C LYS A 275 -7.38 6.27 -18.71
N GLY A 276 -7.01 6.17 -17.44
CA GLY A 276 -7.95 6.12 -16.32
C GLY A 276 -8.77 7.41 -16.19
N SER A 277 -9.69 7.44 -15.22
CA SER A 277 -10.62 8.56 -15.03
C SER A 277 -9.92 9.88 -14.67
N VAL A 278 -9.02 9.84 -13.68
CA VAL A 278 -8.32 11.03 -13.16
C VAL A 278 -6.80 10.91 -13.35
N SER A 279 -6.35 9.73 -13.76
CA SER A 279 -4.95 9.34 -13.84
C SER A 279 -4.21 9.99 -15.02
N LYS A 280 -3.05 10.59 -14.74
CA LYS A 280 -2.05 10.91 -15.77
C LYS A 280 -1.21 9.69 -16.16
N HIS A 281 -1.29 8.60 -15.39
CA HIS A 281 -0.45 7.43 -15.58
C HIS A 281 -0.81 6.66 -16.86
N HIS A 282 0.22 6.23 -17.58
CA HIS A 282 0.15 5.20 -18.61
C HIS A 282 0.13 3.79 -18.01
N THR A 283 -0.34 2.82 -18.78
CA THR A 283 -0.41 1.40 -18.38
C THR A 283 0.93 0.85 -17.92
N ILE A 284 2.04 1.33 -18.49
CA ILE A 284 3.38 0.95 -18.06
C ILE A 284 3.65 1.27 -16.59
N HIS A 285 3.13 2.38 -16.04
CA HIS A 285 3.35 2.67 -14.63
C HIS A 285 2.65 1.67 -13.70
N TYR A 286 1.47 1.18 -14.11
CA TYR A 286 0.77 0.11 -13.38
C TYR A 286 1.54 -1.21 -13.49
N ALA A 287 2.07 -1.53 -14.68
CA ALA A 287 2.90 -2.72 -14.89
C ALA A 287 4.22 -2.70 -14.08
N ILE A 288 4.82 -1.53 -13.89
CA ILE A 288 6.00 -1.35 -13.04
C ILE A 288 5.68 -1.68 -11.57
N ASP A 289 4.54 -1.22 -11.07
CA ASP A 289 4.12 -1.44 -9.69
C ASP A 289 3.74 -2.92 -9.44
N GLY A 290 3.08 -3.55 -10.40
CA GLY A 290 2.60 -4.93 -10.26
C GLY A 290 3.67 -6.02 -10.24
N GLN A 291 4.96 -5.66 -10.35
CA GLN A 291 6.10 -6.58 -10.21
C GLN A 291 6.09 -7.81 -11.13
N ASN A 292 5.22 -7.84 -12.14
CA ASN A 292 5.22 -8.84 -13.18
C ASN A 292 6.04 -8.34 -14.38
N PHE A 293 7.28 -8.81 -14.48
CA PHE A 293 8.20 -8.37 -15.53
C PHE A 293 7.73 -8.74 -16.95
N GLU A 294 6.92 -9.78 -17.10
CA GLU A 294 6.34 -10.14 -18.40
C GLU A 294 5.30 -9.11 -18.86
N ILE A 295 4.38 -8.68 -17.98
CA ILE A 295 3.44 -7.60 -18.29
C ILE A 295 4.20 -6.32 -18.64
N PHE A 296 5.24 -5.98 -17.89
CA PHE A 296 6.10 -4.83 -18.19
C PHE A 296 6.68 -4.91 -19.61
N LYS A 297 7.24 -6.05 -20.01
CA LYS A 297 7.78 -6.24 -21.36
C LYS A 297 6.70 -6.11 -22.45
N ILE A 298 5.55 -6.76 -22.27
CA ILE A 298 4.41 -6.66 -23.20
C ILE A 298 4.01 -5.19 -23.39
N VAL A 299 3.88 -4.43 -22.30
CA VAL A 299 3.51 -3.02 -22.38
C VAL A 299 4.61 -2.19 -23.05
N ARG A 300 5.89 -2.44 -22.75
CA ARG A 300 7.03 -1.75 -23.37
C ARG A 300 7.13 -1.95 -24.88
N GLU A 301 6.80 -3.15 -25.35
CA GLU A 301 6.80 -3.47 -26.78
C GLU A 301 5.66 -2.78 -27.54
N LEU A 302 4.57 -2.45 -26.85
CA LEU A 302 3.36 -1.89 -27.42
C LEU A 302 3.19 -0.37 -27.15
N ASP A 303 3.99 0.19 -26.24
CA ASP A 303 4.01 1.60 -25.87
C ASP A 303 5.44 2.06 -25.57
N GLU A 304 5.92 3.01 -26.37
CA GLU A 304 7.27 3.57 -26.25
C GLU A 304 7.43 4.51 -25.04
N TYR A 305 6.35 4.91 -24.36
CA TYR A 305 6.38 5.84 -23.23
C TYR A 305 7.34 5.39 -22.11
N THR A 306 8.27 6.26 -21.74
CA THR A 306 9.30 6.01 -20.70
C THR A 306 9.46 7.13 -19.67
N ASP A 307 8.78 8.27 -19.84
CA ASP A 307 8.85 9.36 -18.87
C ASP A 307 8.40 8.88 -17.48
N ALA A 308 9.08 9.35 -16.44
CA ALA A 308 8.91 8.98 -15.04
C ALA A 308 9.09 7.49 -14.69
N CYS A 309 9.28 6.58 -15.64
CA CYS A 309 9.30 5.14 -15.38
C CYS A 309 10.44 4.74 -14.43
N LEU A 310 11.62 5.36 -14.58
CA LEU A 310 12.76 5.12 -13.68
C LEU A 310 12.48 5.59 -12.24
N ARG A 311 11.73 6.69 -12.08
CA ARG A 311 11.28 7.16 -10.76
C ARG A 311 10.22 6.24 -10.16
N VAL A 312 9.28 5.78 -10.97
CA VAL A 312 8.21 4.88 -10.51
C VAL A 312 8.79 3.53 -10.07
N CYS A 313 9.69 2.90 -10.84
CA CYS A 313 10.32 1.66 -10.41
C CYS A 313 11.20 1.86 -9.17
N THR A 314 11.82 3.04 -9.01
CA THR A 314 12.55 3.41 -7.78
C THR A 314 11.62 3.57 -6.57
N GLN A 315 10.46 4.20 -6.76
CA GLN A 315 9.45 4.40 -5.72
C GLN A 315 8.92 3.07 -5.20
N PHE A 316 8.55 2.18 -6.11
CA PHE A 316 8.01 0.85 -5.82
C PHE A 316 9.09 -0.24 -5.72
N LYS A 317 10.37 0.14 -5.67
CA LYS A 317 11.52 -0.77 -5.47
C LYS A 317 11.52 -1.99 -6.41
N ASN A 318 11.09 -1.78 -7.66
CA ASN A 318 11.14 -2.79 -8.72
C ASN A 318 12.52 -2.76 -9.38
N ASP A 319 13.45 -3.48 -8.76
CA ASP A 319 14.86 -3.56 -9.18
C ASP A 319 14.99 -4.08 -10.62
N ALA A 320 14.23 -5.10 -11.00
CA ALA A 320 14.33 -5.71 -12.33
C ALA A 320 14.00 -4.72 -13.46
N VAL A 321 12.96 -3.90 -13.24
CA VAL A 321 12.63 -2.83 -14.19
C VAL A 321 13.63 -1.68 -14.12
N PHE A 322 14.16 -1.35 -12.93
CA PHE A 322 15.21 -0.34 -12.80
C PHE A 322 16.45 -0.73 -13.61
N ASP A 323 16.95 -1.96 -13.44
CA ASP A 323 18.13 -2.48 -14.13
C ASP A 323 17.92 -2.52 -15.65
N TYR A 324 16.69 -2.77 -16.10
CA TYR A 324 16.32 -2.72 -17.52
C TYR A 324 16.29 -1.29 -18.08
N LEU A 325 15.69 -0.34 -17.37
CA LEU A 325 15.45 1.02 -17.87
C LEU A 325 16.64 1.96 -17.69
N TYR A 326 17.42 1.81 -16.63
CA TYR A 326 18.56 2.70 -16.34
C TYR A 326 19.53 2.88 -17.52
N PRO A 327 20.06 1.81 -18.17
CA PRO A 327 21.00 1.97 -19.28
C PRO A 327 20.38 2.60 -20.54
N ILE A 328 19.05 2.64 -20.63
CA ILE A 328 18.32 3.26 -21.74
C ILE A 328 18.09 4.75 -21.45
N ILE A 329 17.70 5.08 -20.22
CA ILE A 329 17.25 6.42 -19.83
C ILE A 329 18.43 7.34 -19.46
N GLU A 330 19.43 6.84 -18.73
CA GLU A 330 20.54 7.67 -18.26
C GLU A 330 21.33 8.37 -19.38
N PRO A 331 21.73 7.69 -20.47
CA PRO A 331 22.46 8.35 -21.55
C PRO A 331 21.56 9.18 -22.47
N SER A 332 20.24 9.08 -22.33
CA SER A 332 19.30 9.76 -23.23
C SER A 332 19.26 11.27 -22.94
N PRO A 333 19.49 12.13 -23.95
CA PRO A 333 19.40 13.57 -23.79
C PRO A 333 17.95 14.06 -23.56
N GLU A 334 16.95 13.22 -23.81
CA GLU A 334 15.53 13.53 -23.60
C GLU A 334 15.17 13.70 -22.13
N PHE A 335 15.96 13.11 -21.22
CA PHE A 335 15.67 13.06 -19.79
C PHE A 335 16.72 13.80 -18.95
N PRO A 336 16.95 15.10 -19.18
CA PRO A 336 17.93 15.85 -18.43
C PRO A 336 17.54 15.87 -16.95
N HIS A 337 18.53 15.59 -16.10
CA HIS A 337 18.41 15.49 -14.64
C HIS A 337 17.56 14.34 -14.11
N GLU A 338 17.22 13.32 -14.91
CA GLU A 338 16.36 12.24 -14.42
C GLU A 338 16.99 11.48 -13.26
N ILE A 339 18.30 11.22 -13.29
CA ILE A 339 18.98 10.57 -12.17
C ILE A 339 18.91 11.41 -10.89
N LYS A 340 19.02 12.73 -11.00
CA LYS A 340 18.83 13.63 -9.86
C LYS A 340 17.42 13.49 -9.29
N ARG A 341 16.39 13.34 -10.13
CA ARG A 341 15.01 13.10 -9.66
C ARG A 341 14.82 11.68 -9.09
N VAL A 342 15.52 10.68 -9.62
CA VAL A 342 15.58 9.31 -9.08
C VAL A 342 16.18 9.31 -7.68
N MET A 343 17.31 10.00 -7.45
CA MET A 343 17.91 10.10 -6.11
C MET A 343 16.96 10.78 -5.10
N LYS A 344 16.24 11.84 -5.53
CA LYS A 344 15.18 12.44 -4.70
C LYS A 344 14.07 11.43 -4.41
N GLN A 345 13.71 10.58 -5.36
CA GLN A 345 12.72 9.54 -5.15
C GLN A 345 13.23 8.47 -4.17
N CYS A 346 14.51 8.08 -4.23
CA CYS A 346 15.14 7.21 -3.23
C CYS A 346 14.99 7.79 -1.82
N ALA A 347 15.26 9.10 -1.66
CA ALA A 347 15.08 9.81 -0.40
C ALA A 347 13.63 9.71 0.13
N LYS A 348 12.64 9.74 -0.77
CA LYS A 348 11.21 9.67 -0.41
C LYS A 348 10.67 8.26 -0.17
N SER A 349 11.24 7.23 -0.82
CA SER A 349 10.76 5.85 -0.70
C SER A 349 11.66 4.92 0.14
N SER A 350 12.74 5.44 0.74
CA SER A 350 13.77 4.62 1.41
C SER A 350 14.29 3.50 0.50
N ASN A 351 14.62 3.85 -0.74
CA ASN A 351 15.27 2.94 -1.67
C ASN A 351 16.79 3.10 -1.61
N PHE A 352 17.39 2.48 -0.59
CA PHE A 352 18.83 2.53 -0.33
C PHE A 352 19.65 1.90 -1.45
N LYS A 353 19.18 0.79 -2.03
CA LYS A 353 19.89 0.07 -3.08
C LYS A 353 20.11 0.95 -4.30
N VAL A 354 19.05 1.60 -4.79
CA VAL A 354 19.17 2.50 -5.95
C VAL A 354 19.97 3.75 -5.60
N LEU A 355 19.83 4.29 -4.39
CA LEU A 355 20.64 5.44 -3.95
C LEU A 355 22.13 5.09 -3.97
N GLU A 356 22.52 4.00 -3.32
CA GLU A 356 23.90 3.51 -3.29
C GLU A 356 24.44 3.29 -4.70
N PHE A 357 23.66 2.65 -5.57
CA PHE A 357 24.01 2.45 -6.97
C PHE A 357 24.31 3.79 -7.67
N CYS A 358 23.45 4.81 -7.50
CA CYS A 358 23.69 6.13 -8.08
C CYS A 358 24.96 6.80 -7.51
N LEU A 359 25.24 6.65 -6.21
CA LEU A 359 26.45 7.21 -5.59
C LEU A 359 27.72 6.54 -6.14
N GLN A 360 27.71 5.22 -6.30
CA GLN A 360 28.82 4.47 -6.91
C GLN A 360 29.08 4.88 -8.37
N LYS A 361 28.06 5.37 -9.08
CA LYS A 361 28.18 5.96 -10.43
C LYS A 361 28.69 7.42 -10.42
N GLY A 362 28.99 7.98 -9.25
CA GLY A 362 29.54 9.33 -9.10
C GLY A 362 28.49 10.44 -9.07
N HIS A 363 27.22 10.13 -8.90
CA HIS A 363 26.19 11.16 -8.75
C HIS A 363 26.27 11.83 -7.36
N ASP A 364 26.12 13.15 -7.33
CA ASP A 364 26.32 13.97 -6.13
C ASP A 364 25.16 13.84 -5.12
N TYR A 365 25.47 13.38 -3.92
CA TYR A 365 24.55 13.27 -2.78
C TYR A 365 24.12 14.64 -2.23
N ASP A 366 25.04 15.61 -2.26
CA ASP A 366 24.85 16.95 -1.69
C ASP A 366 24.20 17.94 -2.67
N ALA A 367 23.84 17.44 -3.86
CA ALA A 367 23.21 18.22 -4.90
C ALA A 367 21.98 18.97 -4.37
N THR A 368 21.95 20.26 -4.65
CA THR A 368 20.83 21.13 -4.26
C THR A 368 19.70 21.05 -5.29
N TYR A 369 18.48 20.88 -4.81
CA TYR A 369 17.26 20.88 -5.60
C TYR A 369 16.64 22.29 -5.60
N ARG A 370 15.46 22.43 -6.24
CA ARG A 370 14.70 23.68 -6.19
C ARG A 370 14.54 24.14 -4.73
N ASN A 371 14.68 25.44 -4.50
CA ASN A 371 14.64 26.10 -3.19
C ASN A 371 15.78 25.70 -2.22
N GLY A 372 16.89 25.17 -2.74
CA GLY A 372 18.06 24.82 -1.91
C GLY A 372 17.91 23.52 -1.11
N HIS A 373 16.81 22.79 -1.27
CA HIS A 373 16.59 21.52 -0.58
C HIS A 373 17.65 20.49 -0.99
N LYS A 374 18.05 19.63 -0.06
CA LYS A 374 18.93 18.47 -0.27
C LYS A 374 18.15 17.16 -0.13
N LEU A 375 18.76 16.03 -0.47
CA LEU A 375 18.17 14.69 -0.25
C LEU A 375 17.70 14.49 1.19
N ALA A 376 18.51 14.91 2.17
CA ALA A 376 18.18 14.86 3.58
C ALA A 376 16.86 15.56 3.94
N HIS A 377 16.52 16.68 3.28
CA HIS A 377 15.26 17.38 3.53
C HIS A 377 14.06 16.55 3.07
N PHE A 378 14.16 15.88 1.92
CA PHE A 378 13.09 15.01 1.43
C PHE A 378 12.96 13.71 2.24
N ALA A 379 14.07 13.17 2.73
CA ALA A 379 14.06 12.03 3.64
C ALA A 379 13.38 12.39 4.97
N ALA A 380 13.73 13.54 5.55
CA ALA A 380 13.12 14.04 6.79
C ALA A 380 11.62 14.34 6.63
N GLU A 381 11.20 14.96 5.51
CA GLU A 381 9.79 15.20 5.16
C GLU A 381 8.97 13.90 5.20
N MET A 382 9.56 12.81 4.72
CA MET A 382 8.90 11.50 4.64
C MET A 382 9.12 10.63 5.88
N GLY A 383 9.86 11.10 6.88
CA GLY A 383 10.22 10.32 8.07
C GLY A 383 11.19 9.16 7.81
N ASN A 384 11.91 9.18 6.69
CA ASN A 384 12.86 8.14 6.28
C ASN A 384 14.22 8.37 6.91
N THR A 385 14.34 8.13 8.22
CA THR A 385 15.54 8.52 8.98
C THR A 385 16.79 7.76 8.59
N GLY A 386 16.64 6.52 8.08
CA GLY A 386 17.77 5.69 7.65
C GLY A 386 18.64 6.34 6.56
N ILE A 387 18.07 7.18 5.69
CA ILE A 387 18.82 7.86 4.61
C ILE A 387 19.72 8.95 5.16
N LEU A 388 19.40 9.51 6.33
CA LEU A 388 20.22 10.54 6.97
C LEU A 388 21.54 9.99 7.55
N TYR A 389 21.70 8.66 7.56
CA TYR A 389 22.91 7.98 8.02
C TYR A 389 23.81 7.49 6.86
N PHE A 390 23.41 7.73 5.61
CA PHE A 390 24.32 7.74 4.45
C PHE A 390 25.10 9.05 4.46
#